data_AF-A0A2M8EVF6-F1
#
_entry.id   AF-A0A2M8EVF6-F1
#
_cell.length_a   1.000
_cell.length_b   1.000
_cell.length_c   1.000
_cell.angle_alpha   90.00
_cell.angle_beta   90.00
_cell.angle_gamma   90.00
#
_symmetry.space_group_name_H-M   'P 1'
#
loop_
_entity.id
_entity.type
_entity.pdbx_description
1 polymer ?
#
loop_
_entity_poly.entity_id
_entity_poly.type
_entity_poly.pdbx_seq_one_letter_code
_entity_poly.pdbx_strand_id
1 'polypeptide(L)'
;MLVILVIAAGAAGFFWTKNNWQSKILGEKDKVDSTDQVQPTIKPAPNFPTIIGNFLVTDKEVCLENDKPIVYFFGSSSCPHCVWEKPIVQKVFGEFKNEISYHENFDNGADSEVFNQYSDINPGYVPFLVLGCKYARVGAGEQLGATDEESQKLEKEALTSILCKLTDGKPENICRQVKDKMEEIK
;
A
#
# COMPACT_ATOMS: atom_id res chain seq x y z
N MET A 1 70.34 -9.90 -9.71
CA MET A 1 70.30 -9.76 -11.19
C MET A 1 68.93 -9.23 -11.56
N LEU A 2 68.94 -8.08 -12.27
CA LEU A 2 67.88 -7.41 -13.03
C LEU A 2 66.49 -7.13 -12.41
N VAL A 3 66.40 -5.87 -11.96
CA VAL A 3 65.20 -5.01 -11.94
C VAL A 3 64.91 -4.54 -13.37
N ILE A 4 63.66 -4.59 -13.83
CA ILE A 4 63.19 -3.72 -14.92
C ILE A 4 61.86 -3.06 -14.52
N LEU A 5 61.98 -1.74 -14.42
CA LEU A 5 60.96 -0.70 -14.33
C LEU A 5 60.56 -0.32 -15.77
N VAL A 6 59.27 -0.18 -16.06
CA VAL A 6 58.81 0.68 -17.16
C VAL A 6 57.62 1.51 -16.67
N ILE A 7 57.88 2.81 -16.54
CA ILE A 7 56.89 3.88 -16.40
C ILE A 7 56.56 4.36 -17.82
N ALA A 8 55.28 4.58 -18.12
CA ALA A 8 54.89 5.49 -19.19
C ALA A 8 53.66 6.29 -18.77
N ALA A 9 53.88 7.61 -18.70
CA ALA A 9 52.90 8.64 -18.41
C ALA A 9 52.04 8.94 -19.64
N GLY A 10 50.79 9.36 -19.41
CA GLY A 10 49.91 9.93 -20.42
C GLY A 10 48.91 10.86 -19.75
N ALA A 11 49.16 12.15 -19.86
CA ALA A 11 48.43 13.23 -19.22
C ALA A 11 47.30 13.79 -20.11
N ALA A 12 46.38 14.49 -19.45
CA ALA A 12 45.58 15.62 -19.92
C ALA A 12 44.34 15.36 -20.80
N GLY A 13 43.20 15.87 -20.32
CA GLY A 13 41.96 15.99 -21.07
C GLY A 13 40.79 16.53 -20.25
N PHE A 14 40.98 17.67 -19.57
CA PHE A 14 39.91 18.46 -18.96
C PHE A 14 39.25 19.28 -20.09
N PHE A 15 37.97 19.09 -20.39
CA PHE A 15 37.20 20.12 -21.11
C PHE A 15 35.74 20.13 -20.66
N TRP A 16 35.42 21.24 -20.01
CA TRP A 16 34.12 21.67 -19.52
C TRP A 16 33.54 22.60 -20.59
N THR A 17 32.35 22.33 -21.12
CA THR A 17 31.71 23.23 -22.09
C THR A 17 30.30 23.56 -21.62
N LYS A 18 30.16 24.73 -20.98
CA LYS A 18 28.90 25.48 -20.89
C LYS A 18 28.63 26.08 -22.26
N ASN A 19 27.42 25.89 -22.81
CA ASN A 19 26.96 26.71 -23.92
C ASN A 19 25.69 27.45 -23.50
N ASN A 20 25.86 28.76 -23.31
CA ASN A 20 24.82 29.75 -23.10
C ASN A 20 24.72 30.52 -24.43
N TRP A 21 23.71 30.25 -25.24
CA TRP A 21 23.52 30.91 -26.53
C TRP A 21 22.28 31.79 -26.45
N GLN A 22 22.52 33.10 -26.53
CA GLN A 22 21.52 34.15 -26.44
C GLN A 22 21.26 34.73 -27.84
N SER A 23 19.96 34.78 -28.20
CA SER A 23 19.27 35.73 -29.10
C SER A 23 19.61 35.80 -30.60
N LYS A 24 18.59 35.67 -31.47
CA LYS A 24 17.90 36.76 -32.21
C LYS A 24 16.84 36.18 -33.19
N ILE A 25 15.54 36.29 -32.89
CA ILE A 25 14.51 37.23 -33.43
C ILE A 25 14.26 37.17 -34.95
N LEU A 26 13.03 36.75 -35.30
CA LEU A 26 12.02 37.32 -36.22
C LEU A 26 10.89 36.26 -36.26
N GLY A 27 9.61 36.45 -35.96
CA GLY A 27 8.77 37.61 -35.75
C GLY A 27 7.39 37.20 -36.28
N GLU A 28 6.44 36.86 -35.42
CA GLU A 28 5.01 36.81 -35.78
C GLU A 28 4.23 37.13 -34.50
N LYS A 29 3.45 38.20 -34.56
CA LYS A 29 2.60 38.70 -33.48
C LYS A 29 1.27 37.98 -33.59
N ASP A 30 0.91 37.18 -32.59
CA ASP A 30 -0.49 36.98 -32.25
C ASP A 30 -0.69 37.19 -30.75
N LYS A 31 -1.42 38.25 -30.44
CA LYS A 31 -2.00 38.51 -29.13
C LYS A 31 -3.10 37.48 -28.91
N VAL A 32 -2.88 36.54 -27.99
CA VAL A 32 -3.98 35.91 -27.26
C VAL A 32 -3.76 36.21 -25.78
N ASP A 33 -4.50 37.21 -25.34
CA ASP A 33 -4.82 37.48 -23.95
C ASP A 33 -5.64 36.29 -23.43
N SER A 34 -5.08 35.57 -22.47
CA SER A 34 -5.83 34.67 -21.59
C SER A 34 -4.99 34.41 -20.35
N THR A 35 -5.16 35.36 -19.43
CA THR A 35 -5.02 35.14 -18.00
C THR A 35 -5.98 34.01 -17.60
N ASP A 36 -5.46 32.80 -17.40
CA ASP A 36 -5.97 31.81 -16.44
C ASP A 36 -5.05 30.59 -16.47
N GLN A 37 -3.93 30.71 -15.76
CA GLN A 37 -3.16 29.55 -15.33
C GLN A 37 -3.96 28.87 -14.21
N VAL A 38 -4.84 27.94 -14.58
CA VAL A 38 -5.39 26.96 -13.63
C VAL A 38 -4.23 26.09 -13.18
N GLN A 39 -3.61 26.51 -12.08
CA GLN A 39 -2.63 25.73 -11.35
C GLN A 39 -3.35 24.46 -10.88
N PRO A 40 -2.86 23.25 -11.21
CA PRO A 40 -3.41 22.04 -10.63
C PRO A 40 -3.25 22.17 -9.12
N THR A 41 -4.36 22.35 -8.40
CA THR A 41 -4.39 22.22 -6.95
C THR A 41 -4.02 20.77 -6.65
N ILE A 42 -2.74 20.54 -6.36
CA ILE A 42 -2.27 19.29 -5.75
C ILE A 42 -3.01 19.22 -4.41
N LYS A 43 -4.09 18.42 -4.36
CA LYS A 43 -4.69 18.07 -3.07
C LYS A 43 -3.57 17.46 -2.23
N PRO A 44 -3.35 17.92 -1.00
CA PRO A 44 -2.45 17.22 -0.10
C PRO A 44 -2.92 15.76 0.00
N ALA A 45 -1.99 14.82 -0.20
CA ALA A 45 -2.30 13.42 0.02
C ALA A 45 -2.80 13.26 1.46
N PRO A 46 -3.92 12.53 1.69
CA PRO A 46 -4.39 12.31 3.05
C PRO A 46 -3.30 11.59 3.86
N ASN A 47 -2.99 12.09 5.05
CA ASN A 47 -2.04 11.45 5.96
C ASN A 47 -2.81 10.58 6.96
N PHE A 48 -3.10 9.34 6.57
CA PHE A 48 -3.79 8.38 7.44
C PHE A 48 -2.81 7.80 8.47
N PRO A 49 -3.19 7.73 9.77
CA PRO A 49 -2.34 7.08 10.77
C PRO A 49 -2.27 5.57 10.52
N THR A 50 -1.13 4.97 10.90
CA THR A 50 -0.89 3.53 10.76
C THR A 50 -1.05 2.81 12.10
N ILE A 51 -1.59 1.60 12.07
CA ILE A 51 -1.70 0.67 13.20
C ILE A 51 -0.93 -0.63 12.93
N ILE A 52 -1.12 -1.64 13.79
CA ILE A 52 -0.54 -2.99 13.66
C ILE A 52 -0.66 -3.54 12.23
N GLY A 53 0.40 -4.19 11.75
CA GLY A 53 0.44 -4.76 10.40
C GLY A 53 0.55 -3.73 9.27
N ASN A 54 0.89 -2.48 9.59
CA ASN A 54 0.95 -1.34 8.66
C ASN A 54 -0.39 -1.00 8.00
N PHE A 55 -1.51 -1.29 8.66
CA PHE A 55 -2.83 -0.86 8.21
C PHE A 55 -3.01 0.63 8.43
N LEU A 56 -3.61 1.31 7.46
CA LEU A 56 -4.05 2.70 7.55
C LEU A 56 -5.42 2.75 8.22
N VAL A 57 -5.64 3.72 9.10
CA VAL A 57 -6.96 4.04 9.65
C VAL A 57 -7.60 5.12 8.81
N THR A 58 -8.67 4.79 8.10
CA THR A 58 -9.42 5.71 7.26
C THR A 58 -10.34 6.61 8.10
N ASP A 59 -10.84 7.66 7.48
CA ASP A 59 -11.88 8.54 8.03
C ASP A 59 -13.29 7.95 7.94
N LYS A 60 -13.45 6.79 7.29
CA LYS A 60 -14.73 6.11 7.13
C LYS A 60 -15.16 5.46 8.45
N GLU A 61 -16.47 5.28 8.60
CA GLU A 61 -17.05 4.47 9.68
C GLU A 61 -16.96 2.98 9.35
N VAL A 62 -17.18 2.14 10.37
CA VAL A 62 -17.26 0.68 10.16
C VAL A 62 -18.45 0.36 9.27
N CYS A 63 -18.19 -0.18 8.09
CA CYS A 63 -19.23 -0.60 7.17
C CYS A 63 -19.64 -2.06 7.40
N LEU A 64 -20.94 -2.33 7.25
CA LEU A 64 -21.56 -3.61 7.53
C LEU A 64 -22.29 -4.16 6.30
N GLU A 65 -22.28 -5.48 6.16
CA GLU A 65 -23.17 -6.23 5.28
C GLU A 65 -23.89 -7.30 6.11
N ASN A 66 -25.22 -7.31 6.08
CA ASN A 66 -26.05 -8.21 6.90
C ASN A 66 -25.67 -8.17 8.40
N ASP A 67 -25.52 -6.97 8.95
CA ASP A 67 -25.11 -6.70 10.34
C ASP A 67 -23.71 -7.20 10.75
N LYS A 68 -22.85 -7.54 9.77
CA LYS A 68 -21.47 -7.97 10.01
C LYS A 68 -20.48 -7.02 9.36
N PRO A 69 -19.32 -6.73 9.99
CA PRO A 69 -18.25 -6.00 9.33
C PRO A 69 -17.88 -6.67 8.00
N ILE A 70 -17.91 -5.89 6.92
CA ILE A 70 -17.53 -6.39 5.60
C ILE A 70 -16.02 -6.27 5.42
N VAL A 71 -15.39 -7.30 4.85
CA VAL A 71 -13.96 -7.34 4.61
C VAL A 71 -13.68 -7.82 3.19
N TYR A 72 -12.76 -7.14 2.52
CA TYR A 72 -12.39 -7.40 1.14
C TYR A 72 -10.92 -7.76 1.04
N PHE A 73 -10.63 -8.78 0.23
CA PHE A 73 -9.28 -9.13 -0.20
C PHE A 73 -9.19 -9.12 -1.71
N PHE A 74 -8.52 -8.12 -2.26
CA PHE A 74 -8.28 -7.98 -3.69
C PHE A 74 -6.90 -8.52 -4.05
N GLY A 75 -6.83 -9.38 -5.07
CA GLY A 75 -5.59 -10.03 -5.47
C GLY A 75 -5.60 -10.61 -6.88
N SER A 76 -4.45 -11.15 -7.29
CA SER A 76 -4.31 -11.90 -8.54
C SER A 76 -3.39 -13.09 -8.36
N SER A 77 -3.67 -14.20 -9.04
CA SER A 77 -2.80 -15.39 -9.06
C SER A 77 -1.47 -15.14 -9.75
N SER A 78 -1.38 -14.09 -10.56
CA SER A 78 -0.14 -13.66 -11.22
C SER A 78 0.77 -12.79 -10.34
N CYS A 79 0.29 -12.38 -9.17
CA CYS A 79 0.99 -11.49 -8.23
C CYS A 79 1.60 -12.32 -7.08
N PRO A 80 2.95 -12.43 -6.98
CA PRO A 80 3.60 -13.24 -5.94
C PRO A 80 3.20 -12.86 -4.52
N HIS A 81 3.10 -11.56 -4.23
CA HIS A 81 2.69 -11.05 -2.92
C HIS A 81 1.25 -11.43 -2.57
N CYS A 82 0.37 -11.48 -3.58
CA CYS A 82 -1.01 -11.91 -3.42
C CYS A 82 -1.08 -13.41 -3.12
N VAL A 83 -0.24 -14.21 -3.76
CA VAL A 83 -0.14 -15.66 -3.54
C VAL A 83 0.39 -15.98 -2.13
N TRP A 84 1.35 -15.19 -1.63
CA TRP A 84 1.86 -15.31 -0.26
C TRP A 84 0.79 -14.96 0.79
N GLU A 85 0.09 -13.86 0.58
CA GLU A 85 -0.90 -13.31 1.52
C GLU A 85 -2.16 -14.20 1.61
N LYS A 86 -2.59 -14.74 0.47
CA LYS A 86 -3.84 -15.49 0.33
C LYS A 86 -4.06 -16.60 1.36
N PRO A 87 -3.16 -17.57 1.57
CA PRO A 87 -3.38 -18.63 2.56
C PRO A 87 -3.48 -18.11 4.00
N ILE A 88 -2.85 -16.97 4.30
CA ILE A 88 -2.91 -16.33 5.63
C ILE A 88 -4.28 -15.69 5.83
N VAL A 89 -4.70 -14.86 4.88
CA VAL A 89 -6.02 -14.19 4.89
C VAL A 89 -7.15 -15.21 4.93
N GLN A 90 -7.12 -16.23 4.06
CA GLN A 90 -8.14 -17.27 4.04
C GLN A 90 -8.24 -18.03 5.37
N LYS A 91 -7.10 -18.33 6.00
CA LYS A 91 -7.07 -18.98 7.29
C LYS A 91 -7.70 -18.11 8.37
N VAL A 92 -7.22 -16.87 8.51
CA VAL A 92 -7.70 -15.95 9.56
C VAL A 92 -9.18 -15.64 9.33
N PHE A 93 -9.58 -15.23 8.13
CA PHE A 93 -10.95 -14.79 7.88
C PHE A 93 -11.94 -15.97 7.98
N GLY A 94 -11.47 -17.18 7.66
CA GLY A 94 -12.23 -18.41 7.88
C GLY A 94 -12.58 -18.68 9.35
N GLU A 95 -11.72 -18.26 10.29
CA GLU A 95 -12.00 -18.34 11.74
C GLU A 95 -13.12 -17.38 12.16
N PHE A 96 -13.36 -16.32 11.38
CA PHE A 96 -14.39 -15.29 11.62
C PHE A 96 -15.61 -15.42 10.70
N LYS A 97 -15.74 -16.48 9.90
CA LYS A 97 -16.80 -16.62 8.86
C LYS A 97 -18.25 -16.33 9.31
N ASN A 98 -18.53 -16.47 10.61
CA ASN A 98 -19.84 -16.19 11.19
C ASN A 98 -20.00 -14.74 11.68
N GLU A 99 -18.90 -14.02 11.89
CA GLU A 99 -18.82 -12.68 12.47
C GLU A 99 -18.54 -11.58 11.44
N ILE A 100 -18.01 -11.93 10.26
CA ILE A 100 -17.71 -10.99 9.16
C ILE A 100 -18.46 -11.38 7.88
N SER A 101 -18.61 -10.43 6.96
CA SER A 101 -18.90 -10.74 5.56
C SER A 101 -17.62 -10.67 4.74
N TYR A 102 -17.15 -11.81 4.23
CA TYR A 102 -15.87 -11.92 3.53
C TYR A 102 -16.04 -11.98 2.01
N HIS A 103 -15.40 -11.04 1.32
CA HIS A 103 -15.31 -10.95 -0.13
C HIS A 103 -13.89 -11.22 -0.60
N GLU A 104 -13.69 -12.33 -1.31
CA GLU A 104 -12.41 -12.67 -1.96
C GLU A 104 -12.47 -12.32 -3.46
N ASN A 105 -11.75 -11.28 -3.86
CA ASN A 105 -11.74 -10.73 -5.21
C ASN A 105 -10.41 -11.07 -5.90
N PHE A 106 -10.25 -12.34 -6.27
CA PHE A 106 -9.05 -12.87 -6.90
C PHE A 106 -9.29 -13.14 -8.39
N ASP A 107 -8.47 -12.54 -9.26
CA ASP A 107 -8.54 -12.66 -10.73
C ASP A 107 -9.93 -12.36 -11.34
N ASN A 108 -10.72 -11.53 -10.66
CA ASN A 108 -12.04 -11.14 -11.12
C ASN A 108 -12.31 -9.66 -10.80
N GLY A 109 -13.35 -9.10 -11.42
CA GLY A 109 -13.73 -7.70 -11.26
C GLY A 109 -14.87 -7.48 -10.27
N ALA A 110 -15.19 -8.44 -9.40
CA ALA A 110 -16.19 -8.22 -8.37
C ALA A 110 -15.72 -7.14 -7.38
N ASP A 111 -16.68 -6.37 -6.86
CA ASP A 111 -16.47 -5.24 -5.96
C ASP A 111 -15.49 -4.16 -6.51
N SER A 112 -15.38 -4.03 -7.84
CA SER A 112 -14.49 -3.04 -8.48
C SER A 112 -14.82 -1.60 -8.09
N GLU A 113 -16.09 -1.30 -7.85
CA GLU A 113 -16.57 -0.03 -7.33
C GLU A 113 -16.04 0.24 -5.91
N VAL A 114 -15.95 -0.79 -5.06
CA VAL A 114 -15.37 -0.69 -3.73
C VAL A 114 -13.87 -0.42 -3.85
N PHE A 115 -13.16 -1.18 -4.70
CA PHE A 115 -11.74 -0.97 -4.95
C PHE A 115 -11.44 0.49 -5.35
N ASN A 116 -12.24 1.04 -6.26
CA ASN A 116 -12.07 2.42 -6.77
C ASN A 116 -12.40 3.51 -5.73
N GLN A 117 -13.22 3.22 -4.72
CA GLN A 117 -13.52 4.16 -3.63
C GLN A 117 -12.31 4.47 -2.74
N TYR A 118 -11.25 3.67 -2.81
CA TYR A 118 -10.00 3.87 -2.08
C TYR A 118 -8.87 4.38 -2.98
N SER A 119 -9.18 5.01 -4.12
CA SER A 119 -8.17 5.50 -5.10
C SER A 119 -7.24 6.58 -4.56
N ASP A 120 -7.59 7.22 -3.44
CA ASP A 120 -6.74 8.14 -2.68
C ASP A 120 -5.67 7.41 -1.83
N ILE A 121 -5.91 6.13 -1.50
CA ILE A 121 -5.00 5.25 -0.75
C ILE A 121 -4.26 4.29 -1.69
N ASN A 122 -4.98 3.70 -2.66
CA ASN A 122 -4.50 2.65 -3.54
C ASN A 122 -4.72 3.04 -5.01
N PRO A 123 -3.66 3.42 -5.75
CA PRO A 123 -3.77 3.80 -7.15
C PRO A 123 -3.89 2.60 -8.13
N GLY A 124 -4.16 1.39 -7.64
CA GLY A 124 -4.36 0.20 -8.48
C GLY A 124 -3.49 -1.01 -8.15
N TYR A 125 -2.88 -1.07 -6.97
CA TYR A 125 -2.00 -2.16 -6.56
C TYR A 125 -2.76 -3.29 -5.86
N VAL A 126 -2.19 -4.50 -5.95
CA VAL A 126 -2.62 -5.69 -5.21
C VAL A 126 -1.38 -6.38 -4.58
N PRO A 127 -1.51 -7.10 -3.45
CA PRO A 127 -2.76 -7.31 -2.72
C PRO A 127 -3.26 -6.04 -2.04
N PHE A 128 -4.58 -5.93 -1.89
CA PHE A 128 -5.21 -4.82 -1.19
C PHE A 128 -6.28 -5.36 -0.25
N LEU A 129 -6.20 -4.96 1.02
CA LEU A 129 -7.15 -5.36 2.06
C LEU A 129 -7.94 -4.13 2.50
N VAL A 130 -9.25 -4.30 2.63
CA VAL A 130 -10.16 -3.30 3.22
C VAL A 130 -10.98 -4.00 4.29
N LEU A 131 -10.82 -3.62 5.55
CA LEU A 131 -11.45 -4.27 6.69
C LEU A 131 -12.43 -3.30 7.36
N GLY A 132 -13.72 -3.62 7.26
CA GLY A 132 -14.82 -2.82 7.78
C GLY A 132 -14.83 -1.40 7.24
N CYS A 133 -14.29 -1.13 6.06
CA CYS A 133 -14.01 0.21 5.50
C CYS A 133 -13.08 1.12 6.32
N LYS A 134 -12.90 0.83 7.61
CA LYS A 134 -12.14 1.61 8.57
C LYS A 134 -10.64 1.40 8.43
N TYR A 135 -10.22 0.20 8.03
CA TYR A 135 -8.82 -0.14 7.90
C TYR A 135 -8.50 -0.56 6.48
N ALA A 136 -7.40 -0.06 5.93
CA ALA A 136 -6.97 -0.40 4.59
C ALA A 136 -5.47 -0.67 4.56
N ARG A 137 -5.02 -1.61 3.74
CA ARG A 137 -3.60 -1.83 3.50
C ARG A 137 -3.31 -2.19 2.06
N VAL A 138 -2.39 -1.44 1.46
CA VAL A 138 -1.77 -1.74 0.17
C VAL A 138 -0.54 -2.62 0.41
N GLY A 139 -0.47 -3.76 -0.26
CA GLY A 139 0.62 -4.73 -0.12
C GLY A 139 0.36 -5.82 0.93
N ALA A 140 1.30 -6.77 0.95
CA ALA A 140 1.28 -7.95 1.82
C ALA A 140 2.08 -7.73 3.11
N GLY A 141 1.86 -8.60 4.09
CA GLY A 141 2.57 -8.65 5.37
C GLY A 141 4.00 -9.19 5.32
N GLU A 142 4.55 -9.47 4.14
CA GLU A 142 5.81 -10.20 3.94
C GLU A 142 7.02 -9.61 4.66
N GLN A 143 6.99 -8.31 4.94
CA GLN A 143 8.12 -7.56 5.52
C GLN A 143 7.86 -7.13 6.98
N LEU A 144 6.87 -7.71 7.66
CA LEU A 144 6.61 -7.40 9.06
C LEU A 144 7.68 -7.96 10.02
N GLY A 145 8.28 -9.11 9.69
CA GLY A 145 9.29 -9.78 10.49
C GLY A 145 10.66 -9.84 9.81
N ALA A 146 11.67 -10.34 10.53
CA ALA A 146 13.01 -10.55 10.01
C ALA A 146 13.12 -11.81 9.13
N THR A 147 12.19 -12.75 9.31
CA THR A 147 12.07 -13.99 8.52
C THR A 147 10.66 -14.16 7.99
N ASP A 148 10.49 -15.00 6.97
CA ASP A 148 9.17 -15.34 6.41
C ASP A 148 8.22 -15.90 7.48
N GLU A 149 8.71 -16.79 8.33
CA GLU A 149 7.94 -17.40 9.43
C GLU A 149 7.47 -16.35 10.45
N GLU A 150 8.33 -15.39 10.76
CA GLU A 150 8.00 -14.27 11.64
C GLU A 150 6.98 -13.32 10.99
N SER A 151 7.17 -12.97 9.71
CA SER A 151 6.21 -12.17 8.95
C SER A 151 4.85 -12.84 8.89
N GLN A 152 4.78 -14.14 8.61
CA GLN A 152 3.51 -14.87 8.62
C GLN A 152 2.83 -14.85 10.00
N LYS A 153 3.60 -14.92 11.09
CA LYS A 153 3.04 -14.86 12.45
C LYS A 153 2.48 -13.47 12.73
N LEU A 154 3.26 -12.42 12.45
CA LEU A 154 2.86 -11.03 12.67
C LEU A 154 1.67 -10.64 11.78
N GLU A 155 1.61 -11.15 10.55
CA GLU A 155 0.49 -10.93 9.66
C GLU A 155 -0.81 -11.54 10.22
N LYS A 156 -0.76 -12.81 10.63
CA LYS A 156 -1.90 -13.47 11.29
C LYS A 156 -2.38 -12.69 12.49
N GLU A 157 -1.43 -12.24 13.31
CA GLU A 157 -1.72 -11.50 14.53
C GLU A 157 -2.34 -10.13 14.26
N ALA A 158 -1.85 -9.40 13.26
CA ALA A 158 -2.40 -8.10 12.85
C ALA A 158 -3.83 -8.25 12.33
N LEU A 159 -4.05 -9.17 11.38
CA LEU A 159 -5.37 -9.44 10.83
C LEU A 159 -6.35 -9.87 11.92
N THR A 160 -5.97 -10.82 12.77
CA THR A 160 -6.82 -11.29 13.87
C THR A 160 -7.14 -10.17 14.85
N SER A 161 -6.18 -9.32 15.21
CA SER A 161 -6.40 -8.19 16.13
C SER A 161 -7.40 -7.18 15.56
N ILE A 162 -7.28 -6.84 14.27
CA ILE A 162 -8.19 -5.91 13.60
C ILE A 162 -9.59 -6.53 13.47
N LEU A 163 -9.71 -7.79 13.06
CA LEU A 163 -11.01 -8.46 12.97
C LEU A 163 -11.69 -8.52 14.33
N CYS A 164 -10.96 -8.90 15.38
CA CYS A 164 -11.50 -8.90 16.74
C CYS A 164 -11.95 -7.51 17.19
N LYS A 165 -11.28 -6.45 16.77
CA LYS A 165 -11.71 -5.07 17.04
C LYS A 165 -13.02 -4.75 16.31
N LEU A 166 -13.15 -5.17 15.05
CA LEU A 166 -14.35 -4.94 14.22
C LEU A 166 -15.56 -5.73 14.71
N THR A 167 -15.35 -6.90 15.32
CA THR A 167 -16.41 -7.81 15.76
C THR A 167 -16.69 -7.76 17.26
N ASP A 168 -16.22 -6.70 17.94
CA ASP A 168 -16.34 -6.52 19.39
C ASP A 168 -15.89 -7.75 20.20
N GLY A 169 -14.76 -8.34 19.79
CA GLY A 169 -14.10 -9.45 20.47
C GLY A 169 -14.65 -10.84 20.12
N LYS A 170 -15.38 -11.00 19.00
CA LYS A 170 -15.90 -12.30 18.56
C LYS A 170 -15.14 -12.86 17.35
N PRO A 171 -14.87 -14.18 17.28
CA PRO A 171 -15.15 -15.20 18.29
C PRO A 171 -14.23 -15.09 19.50
N GLU A 172 -14.78 -15.23 20.71
CA GLU A 172 -14.03 -14.98 21.95
C GLU A 172 -12.79 -15.87 22.11
N ASN A 173 -12.88 -17.14 21.70
CA ASN A 173 -11.76 -18.09 21.78
C ASN A 173 -10.58 -17.70 20.88
N ILE A 174 -10.83 -16.95 19.82
CA ILE A 174 -9.81 -16.40 18.93
C ILE A 174 -9.31 -15.07 19.52
N CYS A 175 -10.22 -14.16 19.84
CA CYS A 175 -9.89 -12.80 20.24
C CYS A 175 -9.19 -12.68 21.60
N ARG A 176 -9.43 -13.63 22.51
CA ARG A 176 -8.71 -13.67 23.79
C ARG A 176 -7.18 -13.80 23.60
N GLN A 177 -6.72 -14.37 22.49
CA GLN A 177 -5.30 -14.59 22.21
C GLN A 177 -4.56 -13.31 21.82
N VAL A 178 -5.29 -12.27 21.37
CA VAL A 178 -4.73 -11.01 20.87
C VAL A 178 -5.26 -9.79 21.63
N LYS A 179 -5.84 -9.99 22.81
CA LYS A 179 -6.52 -8.94 23.57
C LYS A 179 -5.65 -7.70 23.78
N ASP A 180 -4.41 -7.88 24.22
CA ASP A 180 -3.48 -6.77 24.48
C ASP A 180 -3.23 -5.93 23.22
N LYS A 181 -3.19 -6.57 22.05
CA LYS A 181 -2.95 -5.92 20.75
C LYS A 181 -4.18 -5.17 20.23
N MET A 182 -5.37 -5.66 20.55
CA MET A 182 -6.61 -4.94 20.24
C MET A 182 -6.70 -3.61 20.99
N GLU A 183 -6.17 -3.53 22.21
CA GLU A 183 -6.17 -2.33 23.04
C GLU A 183 -5.20 -1.25 22.51
N GLU A 184 -4.21 -1.65 21.71
CA GLU A 184 -3.28 -0.74 21.03
C GLU A 184 -3.88 -0.08 19.78
N ILE A 185 -4.96 -0.63 19.22
CA ILE A 185 -5.67 -0.10 18.05
C ILE A 185 -6.57 1.06 18.51
N LYS A 186 -6.18 2.29 18.17
CA LYS A 186 -6.88 3.54 18.49
C LYS A 186 -7.55 4.16 17.27
#